data_AF-A0AB33J6X2-F1
#
_entry.id   AF-A0AB33J6X2-F1
#
_cell.length_a   1.000
_cell.length_b   1.000
_cell.length_c   1.000
_cell.angle_alpha   90.00
_cell.angle_beta   90.00
_cell.angle_gamma   90.00
#
_symmetry.space_group_name_H-M   'P 1'
#
loop_
_entity.id
_entity.type
_entity.pdbx_description
1 polymer ?
#
loop_
_entity_poly.entity_id
_entity_poly.type
_entity_poly.pdbx_seq_one_letter_code
_entity_poly.pdbx_strand_id
1 'polypeptide(L)'
;MKRSSVIEERRKHVSPEIRRSVDLSFQIADRIHEILKAKGMKQKELAAALGKSEAEISKWMRGIHNFTIDTLISIEKAVGAPIIIVAHQECMQADFEPMLTSESAVK
;
A
#
# COMPACT_ATOMS: atom_id res chain seq x y z
N MET A 1 24.29 5.17 -14.30
CA MET A 1 24.10 3.91 -15.04
C MET A 1 23.40 4.22 -16.37
N LYS A 2 23.96 3.81 -17.52
CA LYS A 2 23.39 4.07 -18.84
C LYS A 2 22.06 3.31 -18.97
N ARG A 3 20.93 4.01 -19.10
CA ARG A 3 19.64 3.39 -19.40
C ARG A 3 19.69 2.98 -20.87
N SER A 4 19.68 1.68 -21.15
CA SER A 4 19.71 1.15 -22.51
C SER A 4 18.41 1.52 -23.24
N SER A 5 18.54 2.23 -24.37
CA SER A 5 17.47 2.72 -25.26
C SER A 5 16.35 1.70 -25.54
N VAL A 6 16.71 0.42 -25.64
CA VAL A 6 15.79 -0.71 -25.88
C VAL A 6 14.74 -0.90 -24.78
N ILE A 7 15.06 -0.55 -23.53
CA ILE A 7 14.13 -0.70 -22.39
C ILE A 7 13.07 0.42 -22.40
N GLU A 8 13.42 1.61 -22.87
CA GLU A 8 12.49 2.74 -22.97
C GLU A 8 11.48 2.60 -24.12
N GLU A 9 11.89 2.05 -25.26
CA GLU A 9 10.96 1.81 -26.38
C GLU A 9 9.85 0.80 -26.04
N ARG A 10 10.20 -0.25 -25.27
CA ARG A 10 9.22 -1.23 -24.80
C ARG A 10 8.28 -0.64 -23.76
N ARG A 11 8.73 0.31 -22.94
CA ARG A 11 7.87 1.02 -21.97
C ARG A 11 6.75 1.79 -22.65
N LYS A 12 6.94 2.31 -23.87
CA LYS A 12 5.91 3.08 -24.59
C LYS A 12 4.65 2.28 -24.95
N HIS A 13 4.76 0.95 -25.02
CA HIS A 13 3.66 0.06 -25.40
C HIS A 13 2.97 -0.62 -24.21
N VAL A 14 3.37 -0.28 -22.97
CA VAL A 14 2.74 -0.83 -21.77
C VAL A 14 1.48 0.00 -21.47
N SER A 15 0.34 -0.67 -21.37
CA SER A 15 -0.94 -0.04 -21.05
C SER A 15 -0.86 0.70 -19.70
N PRO A 16 -1.61 1.81 -19.54
CA PRO A 16 -1.63 2.58 -18.29
C PRO A 16 -2.07 1.73 -17.09
N GLU A 17 -2.95 0.75 -17.31
CA GLU A 17 -3.42 -0.18 -16.28
C GLU A 17 -2.30 -1.07 -15.73
N ILE A 18 -1.47 -1.64 -16.60
CA ILE A 18 -0.34 -2.48 -16.18
C ILE A 18 0.66 -1.64 -15.38
N ARG A 19 0.91 -0.40 -15.81
CA ARG A 19 1.78 0.52 -15.06
C ARG A 19 1.25 0.77 -13.66
N ARG A 20 -0.06 1.04 -13.52
CA ARG A 20 -0.69 1.26 -12.22
C ARG A 20 -0.64 0.02 -11.32
N SER A 21 -0.87 -1.16 -11.89
CA SER A 21 -0.79 -2.43 -11.16
C SER A 21 0.61 -2.71 -10.62
N VAL A 22 1.64 -2.51 -11.46
CA VAL A 22 3.04 -2.65 -11.05
C VAL A 22 3.41 -1.63 -9.99
N ASP A 23 3.02 -0.36 -10.18
CA ASP A 23 3.28 0.71 -9.21
C ASP A 23 2.67 0.41 -7.84
N LEU A 24 1.39 -0.01 -7.79
CA LEU A 24 0.74 -0.44 -6.56
C LEU A 24 1.45 -1.64 -5.91
N SER A 25 1.88 -2.62 -6.72
CA SER A 25 2.61 -3.79 -6.22
C SER A 25 3.95 -3.41 -5.58
N PHE A 26 4.65 -2.42 -6.16
CA PHE A 26 5.86 -1.85 -5.57
C PHE A 26 5.58 -1.11 -4.27
N GLN A 27 4.54 -0.25 -4.22
CA GLN A 27 4.16 0.47 -3.01
C GLN A 27 3.83 -0.48 -1.85
N ILE A 28 3.12 -1.58 -2.15
CA ILE A 28 2.81 -2.63 -1.16
C ILE A 28 4.11 -3.29 -0.66
N ALA A 29 5.02 -3.66 -1.56
CA ALA A 29 6.29 -4.28 -1.19
C ALA A 29 7.14 -3.35 -0.30
N ASP A 30 7.25 -2.07 -0.67
CA ASP A 30 7.96 -1.06 0.11
C ASP A 30 7.33 -0.88 1.49
N ARG A 31 5.98 -0.85 1.57
CA ARG A 31 5.26 -0.77 2.84
C ARG A 31 5.59 -1.95 3.76
N ILE A 32 5.65 -3.17 3.23
CA ILE A 32 6.04 -4.35 4.01
C ILE A 32 7.49 -4.20 4.48
N HIS A 33 8.40 -3.73 3.62
CA HIS A 33 9.79 -3.52 3.99
C HIS A 33 9.96 -2.51 5.14
N GLU A 34 9.24 -1.40 5.10
CA GLU A 34 9.23 -0.40 6.17
C GLU A 34 8.70 -0.97 7.49
N ILE A 35 7.62 -1.76 7.47
CA ILE A 35 7.09 -2.43 8.66
C ILE A 35 8.12 -3.41 9.24
N LEU A 36 8.76 -4.22 8.40
CA LEU A 36 9.79 -5.16 8.83
C LEU A 36 10.97 -4.43 9.48
N LYS A 37 11.44 -3.34 8.86
CA LYS A 37 12.53 -2.51 9.37
C LYS A 37 12.16 -1.87 10.71
N ALA A 38 10.95 -1.32 10.83
CA ALA A 38 10.46 -0.72 12.07
C ALA A 38 10.37 -1.73 13.22
N LYS A 39 10.06 -3.00 12.91
CA LYS A 39 10.00 -4.10 13.89
C LYS A 39 11.33 -4.82 14.10
N GLY A 40 12.38 -4.46 13.36
CA GLY A 40 13.66 -5.17 13.38
C GLY A 40 13.59 -6.61 12.82
N MET A 41 12.53 -6.94 12.10
CA MET A 41 12.32 -8.28 11.51
C MET A 41 13.03 -8.39 10.16
N LYS A 42 13.61 -9.56 9.89
CA LYS A 42 14.20 -9.89 8.60
C LYS A 42 13.20 -10.59 7.69
N GLN A 43 13.44 -10.53 6.37
CA GLN A 43 12.63 -11.28 5.39
C GLN A 43 12.57 -12.79 5.68
N LYS A 44 13.65 -13.35 6.25
CA LYS A 44 13.70 -14.74 6.71
C LYS A 44 12.68 -15.06 7.81
N GLU A 45 12.50 -14.13 8.74
CA GLU A 45 11.55 -14.31 9.84
C GLU A 45 10.11 -14.18 9.33
N LEU A 46 9.87 -13.28 8.38
CA LEU A 46 8.59 -13.21 7.69
C LEU A 46 8.30 -14.50 6.91
N ALA A 47 9.29 -15.06 6.22
CA ALA A 47 9.16 -16.33 5.50
C ALA A 47 8.81 -17.47 6.47
N ALA A 48 9.49 -17.54 7.61
CA ALA A 48 9.20 -18.51 8.66
C ALA A 48 7.79 -18.35 9.25
N ALA A 49 7.36 -17.11 9.54
CA ALA A 49 6.04 -16.81 10.08
C ALA A 49 4.90 -17.17 9.11
N LEU A 50 5.16 -17.10 7.80
CA LEU A 50 4.20 -17.44 6.75
C LEU A 50 4.29 -18.90 6.29
N GLY A 51 5.28 -19.68 6.78
CA GLY A 51 5.54 -21.03 6.28
C GLY A 51 5.95 -21.06 4.81
N LYS A 52 6.60 -20.00 4.33
CA LYS A 52 7.04 -19.83 2.93
C LYS A 52 8.55 -19.86 2.81
N SER A 53 9.04 -20.05 1.59
CA SER A 53 10.48 -19.97 1.32
C SER A 53 10.96 -18.51 1.26
N GLU A 54 12.20 -18.25 1.68
CA GLU A 54 12.82 -16.93 1.55
C GLU A 54 12.85 -16.43 0.10
N ALA A 55 13.00 -17.35 -0.86
CA ALA A 55 12.98 -17.05 -2.29
C ALA A 55 11.61 -16.52 -2.77
N GLU A 56 10.52 -17.03 -2.21
CA GLU A 56 9.16 -16.57 -2.50
C GLU A 56 8.93 -15.16 -1.95
N ILE A 57 9.31 -14.91 -0.70
CA ILE A 57 9.25 -13.56 -0.11
C ILE A 57 10.13 -12.58 -0.89
N SER A 58 11.34 -12.97 -1.27
CA SER A 58 12.21 -12.15 -2.12
C SER A 58 11.61 -11.88 -3.51
N LYS A 59 10.78 -12.79 -4.04
CA LYS A 59 10.03 -12.56 -5.27
C LYS A 59 8.91 -11.54 -5.09
N TRP A 60 8.24 -11.55 -3.93
CA TRP A 60 7.22 -10.56 -3.59
C TRP A 60 7.80 -9.15 -3.48
N MET A 61 8.96 -9.02 -2.82
CA MET A 61 9.65 -7.73 -2.64
C MET A 61 10.18 -7.11 -3.93
N ARG A 62 10.22 -7.86 -5.05
CA ARG A 62 10.63 -7.34 -6.35
C ARG A 62 9.56 -6.52 -7.07
N GLY A 63 8.33 -6.44 -6.53
CA GLY A 63 7.25 -5.59 -7.07
C GLY A 63 6.58 -6.12 -8.36
N ILE A 64 6.92 -7.33 -8.80
CA ILE A 64 6.33 -8.00 -9.99
C ILE A 64 5.32 -9.07 -9.55
N HIS A 65 5.08 -9.22 -8.25
CA HIS A 65 4.13 -10.19 -7.72
C HIS A 65 2.75 -9.56 -7.59
N ASN A 66 1.73 -10.26 -8.07
CA ASN A 66 0.34 -9.88 -7.85
C ASN A 66 -0.09 -10.36 -6.46
N PHE A 67 -0.25 -9.43 -5.51
CA PHE A 67 -0.70 -9.75 -4.17
C PHE A 67 -2.22 -9.98 -4.14
N THR A 68 -2.64 -11.17 -3.69
CA THR A 68 -4.06 -11.39 -3.36
C THR A 68 -4.39 -10.81 -2.00
N ILE A 69 -5.67 -10.49 -1.77
CA ILE A 69 -6.16 -10.00 -0.47
C ILE A 69 -5.83 -11.00 0.64
N ASP A 70 -6.01 -12.31 0.40
CA ASP A 70 -5.69 -13.36 1.38
C ASP A 70 -4.21 -13.36 1.76
N THR A 71 -3.33 -13.13 0.78
CA THR A 71 -1.89 -13.03 1.01
C THR A 71 -1.58 -11.81 1.87
N LEU A 72 -2.19 -10.67 1.57
CA LEU A 72 -2.02 -9.44 2.35
C LEU A 72 -2.48 -9.63 3.79
N ILE A 73 -3.66 -10.20 4.02
CA ILE A 73 -4.17 -10.53 5.37
C ILE A 73 -3.20 -11.46 6.11
N SER A 74 -2.63 -12.45 5.43
CA SER A 74 -1.67 -13.37 6.03
C SER A 74 -0.39 -12.64 6.44
N ILE A 75 0.12 -11.75 5.59
CA ILE A 75 1.29 -10.91 5.91
C ILE A 75 0.94 -9.97 7.06
N GLU A 76 -0.20 -9.28 7.04
CA GLU A 76 -0.65 -8.38 8.12
C GLU A 76 -0.75 -9.08 9.47
N LYS A 77 -1.22 -10.32 9.49
CA LYS A 77 -1.22 -11.16 10.71
C LYS A 77 0.20 -11.51 11.17
N ALA A 78 1.09 -11.86 10.24
CA ALA A 78 2.48 -12.21 10.55
C ALA A 78 3.28 -11.00 11.03
N VAL A 79 3.12 -9.84 10.39
CA VAL A 79 3.81 -8.61 10.78
C VAL A 79 3.08 -7.87 11.89
N GLY A 80 1.79 -8.11 12.14
CA GLY A 80 0.99 -7.41 13.15
C GLY A 80 0.85 -5.91 12.88
N ALA A 81 0.65 -5.50 11.63
CA ALA A 81 0.45 -4.11 11.21
C ALA A 81 -0.29 -4.05 9.86
N PRO A 82 -1.12 -3.02 9.62
CA PRO A 82 -1.82 -2.87 8.35
C PRO A 82 -0.87 -2.48 7.21
N ILE A 83 -1.02 -3.15 6.07
CA ILE A 83 -0.26 -2.91 4.83
C ILE A 83 -1.05 -2.01 3.89
N ILE A 84 -2.35 -2.23 3.75
CA ILE A 84 -3.23 -1.44 2.87
C ILE A 84 -4.24 -0.67 3.70
N ILE A 85 -4.46 0.59 3.31
CA ILE A 85 -5.53 1.45 3.84
C ILE A 85 -6.45 1.81 2.68
N VAL A 86 -7.75 1.62 2.87
CA VAL A 86 -8.76 1.99 1.88
C VAL A 86 -8.95 3.50 1.93
N ALA A 87 -8.80 4.17 0.78
CA ALA A 87 -9.14 5.58 0.68
C ALA A 87 -10.66 5.74 0.92
N HIS A 88 -11.03 6.36 2.04
CA HIS A 88 -12.40 6.81 2.24
C HIS A 88 -12.59 8.09 1.42
N GLN A 89 -13.70 8.18 0.67
CA GLN A 89 -14.06 9.45 0.09
C GLN A 89 -14.31 10.43 1.23
N GLU A 90 -13.64 11.58 1.21
CA GLU A 90 -14.03 12.70 2.04
C GLU A 90 -15.48 13.03 1.69
N CYS A 91 -16.40 12.58 2.54
CA CYS A 91 -17.70 13.22 2.66
C CYS A 91 -17.37 14.67 2.99
N MET A 92 -17.50 15.56 2.01
CA MET A 92 -17.51 16.99 2.26
C MET A 92 -18.66 17.22 3.26
N GLN A 93 -18.32 17.33 4.54
CA GLN A 93 -19.25 17.87 5.52
C GLN A 93 -19.42 19.32 5.09
N ALA A 94 -20.53 19.61 4.42
CA ALA A 94 -21.00 20.97 4.31
C ALA A 94 -21.22 21.43 5.75
N ASP A 95 -20.37 22.35 6.21
CA ASP A 95 -20.47 22.99 7.51
C ASP A 95 -21.88 23.60 7.63
N PHE A 96 -22.79 22.91 8.31
CA PHE A 96 -24.01 23.52 8.81
C PHE A 96 -23.58 24.33 10.04
N GLU A 97 -23.23 25.61 9.83
CA GLU A 97 -23.18 26.57 10.94
C GLU A 97 -24.58 26.65 11.57
N PRO A 98 -24.76 26.29 12.85
CA PRO A 98 -26.02 26.55 13.53
C PRO A 98 -26.17 28.06 13.68
N MET A 99 -27.16 28.61 12.97
CA MET A 99 -27.66 29.98 13.14
C MET A 99 -27.90 30.23 14.64
N LEU A 100 -27.06 31.08 15.24
CA LEU A 100 -27.21 31.54 16.63
C LEU A 100 -28.65 32.01 16.82
N THR A 101 -29.38 31.32 17.70
CA THR A 101 -30.69 31.75 18.17
C THR A 101 -30.53 33.14 18.79
N SER A 102 -31.10 34.15 18.14
CA SER A 102 -31.31 35.45 18.73
C SER A 102 -32.36 35.33 19.84
N GLU A 103 -31.94 34.95 21.05
CA GLU A 103 -32.66 35.35 22.25
C GLU A 103 -32.42 36.85 22.43
N SER A 104 -33.26 37.65 21.75
CA SER A 104 -33.48 39.03 22.17
C SER A 104 -34.15 38.98 23.54
N ALA A 105 -33.35 39.19 24.58
CA ALA A 105 -33.83 39.71 25.84
C ALA A 105 -34.46 41.10 25.58
N VAL A 106 -35.79 41.17 25.58
CA VAL A 106 -36.52 42.42 25.73
C VAL A 106 -37.22 42.37 27.07
N LYS A 107 -36.79 43.28 27.94
CA LYS A 107 -37.40 43.65 29.20
C LYS A 107 -38.80 44.23 29.01
#